data_AF-X1FHZ8-F1
#
_entry.id   AF-X1FHZ8-F1
#
_cell.length_a   1.000
_cell.length_b   1.000
_cell.length_c   1.000
_cell.angle_alpha   90.00
_cell.angle_beta   90.00
_cell.angle_gamma   90.00
#
_symmetry.space_group_name_H-M   'P 1'
#
loop_
_entity.id
_entity.type
_entity.pdbx_description
1 polymer ?
#
loop_
_entity_poly.entity_id
_entity_poly.type
_entity_poly.pdbx_seq_one_letter_code
_entity_poly.pdbx_strand_id
1 'polypeptide(L)'
;KGISFLEPVIPYIYEHHERFDGKGYPQGLSGKNISIMGRLLAVADTFDAMTTDRPYRKAFKIEDTLKEISRNAGTQFDPEVVQAFEKALMSGKVTPR
;
A
#
# COMPACT_ATOMS: atom_id res chain seq x y z
N LYS A 1 -15.70 -5.29 24.43
CA LYS A 1 -15.17 -6.62 24.02
C LYS A 1 -14.55 -6.45 22.64
N GLY A 2 -13.29 -6.85 22.46
CA GLY A 2 -12.63 -6.80 21.15
C GLY A 2 -13.26 -7.77 20.14
N ILE A 3 -12.98 -7.57 18.87
CA ILE A 3 -13.40 -8.43 17.77
C ILE A 3 -12.23 -9.40 17.50
N SER A 4 -12.27 -10.59 18.11
CA SER A 4 -11.13 -11.51 18.16
C SER A 4 -10.59 -11.94 16.79
N PHE A 5 -11.45 -12.04 15.77
CA PHE A 5 -11.00 -12.41 14.42
C PHE A 5 -10.14 -11.33 13.75
N LEU A 6 -10.17 -10.08 14.26
CA LEU A 6 -9.34 -8.97 13.75
C LEU A 6 -8.01 -8.82 14.50
N GLU A 7 -7.77 -9.57 15.57
CA GLU A 7 -6.50 -9.50 16.30
C GLU A 7 -5.26 -9.67 15.40
N PRO A 8 -5.25 -10.59 14.41
CA PRO A 8 -4.10 -10.75 13.52
C PRO A 8 -3.80 -9.55 12.61
N VAL A 9 -4.79 -8.67 12.36
CA VAL A 9 -4.59 -7.51 11.47
C VAL A 9 -4.01 -6.29 12.19
N ILE A 10 -4.00 -6.29 13.52
CA ILE A 10 -3.52 -5.16 14.33
C ILE A 10 -2.10 -4.74 13.92
N PRO A 11 -1.11 -5.64 13.81
CA PRO A 11 0.24 -5.24 13.39
C PRO A 11 0.27 -4.60 12.01
N TYR A 12 -0.57 -5.06 11.08
CA TYR A 12 -0.59 -4.55 9.71
C TYR A 12 -1.11 -3.12 9.65
N ILE A 13 -2.07 -2.79 10.52
CA ILE A 13 -2.57 -1.42 10.72
C ILE A 13 -1.49 -0.53 11.34
N TYR A 14 -0.65 -1.05 12.24
CA TYR A 14 0.47 -0.26 12.75
C TYR A 14 1.57 -0.03 11.71
N GLU A 15 1.71 -0.94 10.75
CA GLU A 15 2.85 -0.96 9.83
C GLU A 15 2.56 -0.35 8.44
N HIS A 16 1.31 -0.17 8.03
CA HIS A 16 0.99 0.30 6.67
C HIS A 16 1.43 1.74 6.35
N HIS A 17 1.81 2.52 7.37
CA HIS A 17 2.44 3.84 7.20
C HIS A 17 3.97 3.82 7.35
N GLU A 18 4.55 2.65 7.64
CA GLU A 18 6.00 2.46 7.51
C GLU A 18 6.39 2.55 6.04
N ARG A 19 7.60 3.05 5.79
CA ARG A 19 8.14 3.20 4.45
C ARG A 19 9.28 2.22 4.26
N PHE A 20 9.39 1.67 3.06
CA PHE A 20 10.46 0.71 2.76
C PHE A 20 11.88 1.27 3.01
N ASP A 21 12.07 2.58 2.87
CA ASP A 21 13.30 3.32 3.17
C ASP A 21 13.52 3.66 4.65
N GLY A 22 12.62 3.28 5.55
CA GLY A 22 12.71 3.56 6.99
C GLY A 22 12.32 4.98 7.40
N LYS A 23 11.81 5.81 6.48
CA LYS A 23 11.35 7.18 6.79
C LYS A 23 9.87 7.25 7.19
N GLY A 24 9.24 6.10 7.38
CA GLY A 24 7.85 5.99 7.80
C GLY A 24 7.69 6.09 9.30
N TYR A 25 6.48 5.78 9.75
CA TYR A 25 6.07 5.86 11.15
C TYR A 25 5.07 4.75 11.44
N PRO A 26 4.84 4.38 12.72
CA PRO A 26 5.33 5.01 13.96
C PRO A 26 6.66 4.49 14.50
N GLN A 27 7.15 3.34 14.03
CA GLN A 27 8.32 2.64 14.56
C GLN A 27 9.58 2.88 13.72
N GLY A 28 9.45 3.40 12.49
CA GLY A 28 10.59 3.64 11.60
C GLY A 28 11.17 2.33 11.07
N LEU A 29 10.32 1.32 10.87
CA LEU A 29 10.72 0.04 10.30
C LEU A 29 11.11 0.23 8.83
N SER A 30 12.07 -0.57 8.36
CA SER A 30 12.59 -0.49 7.00
C SER A 30 12.69 -1.86 6.33
N GLY A 31 12.61 -1.85 5.01
CA GLY A 31 12.78 -3.04 4.18
C GLY A 31 11.84 -4.18 4.59
N LYS A 32 12.44 -5.36 4.80
CA LYS A 32 11.72 -6.58 5.17
C LYS A 32 11.44 -6.71 6.68
N ASN A 33 11.85 -5.73 7.50
CA ASN A 33 11.43 -5.65 8.90
C ASN A 33 9.96 -5.24 9.04
N ILE A 34 9.40 -4.62 7.99
CA ILE A 34 7.96 -4.42 7.84
C ILE A 34 7.33 -5.75 7.42
N SER A 35 6.26 -6.18 8.07
CA SER A 35 5.57 -7.41 7.70
C SER A 35 5.10 -7.36 6.23
N ILE A 36 4.99 -8.53 5.60
CA ILE A 36 4.51 -8.60 4.21
C ILE A 36 3.10 -8.00 4.07
N MET A 37 2.27 -8.16 5.09
CA MET A 37 0.91 -7.62 5.10
C MET A 37 0.91 -6.10 5.27
N GLY A 38 1.79 -5.52 6.10
CA GLY A 38 1.98 -4.07 6.18
C GLY A 38 2.43 -3.46 4.85
N ARG A 39 3.41 -4.11 4.19
CA ARG A 39 3.89 -3.69 2.85
C ARG A 39 2.82 -3.79 1.76
N LEU A 40 2.02 -4.85 1.76
CA LEU A 40 0.87 -5.01 0.86
C LEU A 40 -0.20 -3.95 1.11
N LEU A 41 -0.54 -3.73 2.37
CA LEU A 41 -1.57 -2.77 2.77
C LEU A 41 -1.17 -1.34 2.41
N ALA A 42 0.10 -0.97 2.55
CA ALA A 42 0.61 0.36 2.15
C ALA A 42 0.38 0.66 0.65
N VAL A 43 0.61 -0.33 -0.23
CA VAL A 43 0.37 -0.19 -1.68
C VAL A 43 -1.13 -0.14 -1.97
N ALA A 44 -1.92 -1.03 -1.36
CA ALA A 44 -3.36 -1.07 -1.56
C ALA A 44 -4.06 0.22 -1.08
N ASP A 45 -3.70 0.72 0.10
CA ASP A 45 -4.22 1.96 0.68
C ASP A 45 -3.88 3.17 -0.20
N THR A 46 -2.62 3.27 -0.65
CA THR A 46 -2.21 4.36 -1.56
C THR A 46 -2.97 4.30 -2.88
N PHE A 47 -3.10 3.12 -3.48
CA PHE A 47 -3.81 2.95 -4.74
C PHE A 47 -5.27 3.40 -4.62
N ASP A 48 -6.00 2.87 -3.63
CA ASP A 48 -7.40 3.21 -3.38
C ASP A 48 -7.57 4.71 -3.07
N ALA A 49 -6.66 5.27 -2.25
CA ALA A 49 -6.64 6.68 -1.95
C ALA A 49 -6.43 7.54 -3.19
N MET A 50 -5.64 7.10 -4.17
CA MET A 50 -5.38 7.81 -5.42
C MET A 50 -6.50 7.68 -6.45
N THR A 51 -7.14 6.52 -6.53
CA THR A 51 -8.18 6.21 -7.54
C THR A 51 -9.60 6.52 -7.06
N THR A 52 -9.78 6.95 -5.82
CA THR A 52 -11.09 7.37 -5.28
C THR A 52 -11.25 8.89 -5.28
N ASP A 53 -12.46 9.35 -5.63
CA ASP A 53 -12.88 10.74 -5.49
C ASP A 53 -12.90 11.15 -4.00
N ARG A 54 -12.28 12.27 -3.67
CA ARG A 54 -12.29 12.86 -2.34
C ARG A 54 -12.93 14.26 -2.41
N PRO A 55 -13.49 14.80 -1.30
CA PRO A 55 -14.17 16.09 -1.30
C PRO A 55 -13.37 17.25 -1.94
N TYR A 56 -12.05 17.18 -1.87
CA TYR A 56 -11.11 18.19 -2.34
C TYR A 56 -10.30 17.79 -3.58
N ARG A 57 -10.47 16.58 -4.12
CA ARG A 57 -9.65 16.07 -5.24
C ARG A 57 -10.35 14.95 -6.00
N LYS A 58 -10.35 15.04 -7.34
CA LYS A 58 -10.82 13.96 -8.20
C LYS A 58 -9.89 12.75 -8.18
N ALA A 59 -10.45 11.58 -8.45
CA ALA A 59 -9.74 10.33 -8.67
C ALA A 59 -8.70 10.49 -9.79
N PHE A 60 -7.53 9.89 -9.58
CA PHE A 60 -6.48 9.84 -10.58
C PHE A 60 -6.76 8.71 -11.56
N LYS A 61 -6.28 8.85 -12.79
CA LYS A 61 -6.29 7.76 -13.75
C LYS A 61 -5.43 6.62 -13.24
N ILE A 62 -5.82 5.38 -13.54
CA ILE A 62 -5.11 4.18 -13.10
C ILE A 62 -3.66 4.21 -13.56
N GLU A 63 -3.41 4.64 -14.80
CA GLU A 63 -2.07 4.71 -15.37
C GLU A 63 -1.17 5.71 -14.63
N ASP A 64 -1.73 6.84 -14.20
CA ASP A 64 -0.98 7.86 -13.47
C ASP A 64 -0.72 7.43 -12.02
N THR A 65 -1.69 6.75 -11.40
CA THR A 65 -1.51 6.10 -10.08
C THR A 65 -0.41 5.05 -10.12
N LEU A 66 -0.40 4.17 -11.13
CA LEU A 66 0.64 3.15 -11.25
C LEU A 66 2.03 3.76 -11.47
N LYS A 67 2.15 4.79 -12.31
CA LYS A 67 3.42 5.51 -12.49
C LYS A 67 3.92 6.09 -11.17
N GLU A 68 3.04 6.66 -10.36
CA GLU A 68 3.40 7.22 -9.06
C GLU A 68 3.88 6.15 -8.08
N ILE A 69 3.14 5.04 -7.96
CA ILE A 69 3.52 3.90 -7.09
C ILE A 69 4.85 3.31 -7.54
N SER A 70 5.01 3.08 -8.85
CA SER A 70 6.24 2.54 -9.45
C SER A 70 7.44 3.47 -9.23
N ARG A 71 7.25 4.79 -9.36
CA ARG A 71 8.29 5.80 -9.06
C ARG A 71 8.78 5.75 -7.61
N ASN A 72 7.91 5.39 -6.67
CA ASN A 72 8.24 5.31 -5.25
C ASN A 72 8.62 3.89 -4.79
N ALA A 73 8.78 2.93 -5.72
CA ALA A 73 9.30 1.60 -5.41
C ALA A 73 10.74 1.69 -4.87
N GLY A 74 11.03 0.95 -3.81
CA GLY A 74 12.33 0.96 -3.13
C GLY A 74 12.53 2.12 -2.14
N THR A 75 11.61 3.09 -2.13
CA THR A 75 11.58 4.17 -1.12
C THR A 75 10.36 4.07 -0.24
N GLN A 76 9.18 4.43 -0.74
CA GLN A 76 7.94 4.30 0.02
C GLN A 76 7.48 2.86 0.06
N PHE A 77 7.54 2.16 -1.07
CA PHE A 77 6.95 0.84 -1.25
C PHE A 77 8.01 -0.22 -1.47
N ASP A 78 7.68 -1.46 -1.09
CA ASP A 78 8.50 -2.62 -1.44
C ASP A 78 8.43 -2.88 -2.96
N PRO A 79 9.57 -2.91 -3.68
CA PRO A 79 9.59 -3.19 -5.12
C PRO A 79 8.91 -4.50 -5.53
N GLU A 80 9.03 -5.57 -4.73
CA GLU A 80 8.41 -6.86 -5.04
C GLU A 80 6.88 -6.78 -4.95
N VAL A 81 6.38 -6.04 -3.97
CA VAL A 81 4.94 -5.82 -3.78
C VAL A 81 4.38 -4.98 -4.92
N VAL A 82 5.07 -3.89 -5.29
CA VAL A 82 4.67 -3.06 -6.43
C VAL A 82 4.59 -3.89 -7.71
N GLN A 83 5.63 -4.69 -7.99
CA GLN A 83 5.64 -5.55 -9.19
C GLN A 83 4.51 -6.59 -9.16
N ALA A 84 4.23 -7.19 -8.01
CA ALA A 84 3.14 -8.16 -7.86
C ALA A 84 1.76 -7.49 -8.06
N PHE A 85 1.58 -6.29 -7.51
CA PHE A 85 0.36 -5.50 -7.64
C PHE A 85 0.09 -5.10 -9.09
N GLU A 86 1.10 -4.58 -9.79
CA GLU A 86 1.02 -4.23 -11.22
C GLU A 86 0.58 -5.45 -12.06
N LYS A 87 1.20 -6.62 -11.85
CA LYS A 87 0.82 -7.87 -12.54
C LYS A 87 -0.61 -8.29 -12.21
N ALA A 88 -1.04 -8.16 -10.96
CA ALA A 88 -2.39 -8.51 -10.54
C ALA A 88 -3.44 -7.59 -11.17
N LEU A 89 -3.15 -6.30 -11.30
CA LEU A 89 -4.02 -5.32 -11.94
C LEU A 89 -4.13 -5.57 -13.46
N MET A 90 -2.99 -5.78 -14.14
CA MET A 90 -2.97 -6.06 -15.59
C MET A 90 -3.69 -7.37 -15.96
N SER A 91 -3.67 -8.36 -15.06
CA SER A 91 -4.38 -9.64 -15.26
C SER A 91 -5.85 -9.59 -14.85
N GLY A 92 -6.37 -8.45 -14.39
CA GLY A 92 -7.75 -8.28 -13.94
C GLY A 92 -8.07 -8.99 -12.62
N LYS A 93 -7.06 -9.49 -11.89
CA LYS A 93 -7.23 -10.09 -10.55
C LYS A 93 -7.50 -9.04 -9.48
N VAL A 94 -7.04 -7.81 -9.72
CA VAL A 94 -7.43 -6.62 -8.97
C VAL A 94 -8.19 -5.74 -9.94
N THR A 95 -9.36 -5.26 -9.52
CA THR A 95 -10.15 -4.29 -10.27
C THR A 95 -10.34 -3.05 -9.40
N PRO A 96 -10.02 -1.84 -9.91
CA PRO A 96 -10.38 -0.60 -9.23
C PRO A 96 -11.90 -0.55 -9.00
N ARG A 97 -12.33 0.05 -7.89
CA ARG A 97 -13.76 0.27 -7.63
C ARG A 97 -14.31 1.45 -8.41
#